data_AF-A0A1Y3XFC2-F1
#
_entry.id   AF-A0A1Y3XFC2-F1
#
_cell.length_a   1.000
_cell.length_b   1.000
_cell.length_c   1.000
_cell.angle_alpha   90.00
_cell.angle_beta   90.00
_cell.angle_gamma   90.00
#
_symmetry.space_group_name_H-M   'P 1'
#
loop_
_entity.id
_entity.type
_entity.pdbx_description
1 polymer ?
#
loop_
_entity_poly.entity_id
_entity_poly.type
_entity_poly.pdbx_seq_one_letter_code
_entity_poly.pdbx_strand_id
1 'polypeptide(L)'
;MPNARNSEICQQTKDSIANAAVDLLLLDADLSVSLLCRQAGVSRNAFYRNFDSIEEVVGYYLRSRWIRYASSLPDRRDLLDSPGRYLIIYIYGQRPLLRSLRQKQMLGVLEEMFLEVLGPDEGTPPSLRYHRNGMAFLIYGLVRTMIENDFTETPEEVFQLMDSVSGK
;
A
#
# COMPACT_ATOMS: atom_id res chain seq x y z
N MET A 1 20.76 -23.03 -7.01
CA MET A 1 20.56 -21.98 -5.97
C MET A 1 20.49 -20.64 -6.68
N PRO A 2 19.46 -19.81 -6.49
CA PRO A 2 19.45 -18.45 -7.01
C PRO A 2 20.63 -17.68 -6.42
N ASN A 3 21.40 -16.98 -7.27
CA ASN A 3 22.56 -16.21 -6.85
C ASN A 3 22.10 -14.97 -6.06
N ALA A 4 22.52 -14.81 -4.80
CA ALA A 4 22.07 -13.71 -3.92
C ALA A 4 22.28 -12.32 -4.55
N ARG A 5 23.36 -12.15 -5.30
CA ARG A 5 23.66 -10.92 -6.06
C ARG A 5 22.62 -10.60 -7.14
N ASN A 6 22.07 -11.62 -7.80
CA ASN A 6 21.02 -11.42 -8.80
C ASN A 6 19.68 -11.04 -8.16
N SER A 7 19.39 -11.56 -6.96
CA SER A 7 18.21 -11.19 -6.18
C SER A 7 18.28 -9.73 -5.73
N GLU A 8 19.44 -9.29 -5.27
CA GLU A 8 19.66 -7.90 -4.81
C GLU A 8 19.54 -6.89 -5.95
N ILE A 9 20.13 -7.19 -7.11
CA ILE A 9 20.00 -6.34 -8.32
C ILE A 9 18.55 -6.27 -8.81
N CYS A 10 17.81 -7.38 -8.73
CA CYS A 10 16.39 -7.42 -9.06
C CYS A 10 15.58 -6.51 -8.12
N GLN A 11 15.83 -6.61 -6.83
CA GLN A 11 15.20 -5.79 -5.80
C GLN A 11 15.51 -4.29 -5.99
N GLN A 12 16.77 -3.93 -6.23
CA GLN A 12 17.17 -2.55 -6.53
C GLN A 12 16.47 -2.00 -7.78
N THR A 13 16.32 -2.82 -8.82
CA THR A 13 15.60 -2.43 -10.04
C THR A 13 14.13 -2.13 -9.73
N LYS A 14 13.47 -3.01 -8.94
CA LYS A 14 12.08 -2.82 -8.53
C LYS A 14 11.91 -1.55 -7.69
N ASP A 15 12.79 -1.32 -6.71
CA ASP A 15 12.76 -0.12 -5.87
C ASP A 15 12.97 1.16 -6.70
N SER A 16 13.90 1.17 -7.67
CA SER A 16 14.10 2.33 -8.56
C SER A 16 12.87 2.64 -9.41
N ILE A 17 12.23 1.62 -10.00
CA ILE A 17 10.98 1.79 -10.77
C ILE A 17 9.87 2.30 -9.85
N ALA A 18 9.73 1.73 -8.65
CA ALA A 18 8.70 2.10 -7.69
C ALA A 18 8.83 3.55 -7.20
N ASN A 19 10.04 3.98 -6.83
CA ASN A 19 10.28 5.36 -6.40
C ASN A 19 10.01 6.35 -7.55
N ALA A 20 10.47 6.03 -8.77
CA ALA A 20 10.24 6.88 -9.94
C ALA A 20 8.74 7.04 -10.26
N ALA A 21 7.93 5.99 -10.10
CA ALA A 21 6.49 6.07 -10.31
C ALA A 21 5.83 7.02 -9.30
N VAL A 22 6.22 6.93 -8.03
CA VAL A 22 5.71 7.81 -6.97
C VAL A 22 6.16 9.25 -7.20
N ASP A 23 7.41 9.49 -7.57
CA ASP A 23 7.90 10.84 -7.87
C ASP A 23 7.09 11.49 -9.00
N LEU A 24 6.81 10.74 -10.08
CA LEU A 24 6.00 11.23 -11.19
C LEU A 24 4.54 11.50 -10.77
N LEU A 25 3.95 10.65 -9.93
CA LEU A 25 2.60 10.84 -9.39
C LEU A 25 2.52 12.08 -8.49
N LEU A 26 3.53 12.34 -7.66
CA LEU A 26 3.59 13.51 -6.79
C LEU A 26 3.81 14.81 -7.56
N LEU A 27 4.42 14.73 -8.74
CA LEU A 27 4.57 15.85 -9.68
C LEU A 27 3.36 16.04 -10.61
N ASP A 28 2.30 15.23 -10.46
CA ASP A 28 1.13 15.19 -11.34
C ASP A 28 1.46 14.99 -12.83
N ALA A 29 2.57 14.30 -13.12
CA ALA A 29 3.00 14.04 -14.49
C ALA A 29 2.07 13.05 -15.22
N ASP A 30 2.10 13.08 -16.56
CA ASP A 30 1.44 12.06 -17.38
C ASP A 30 2.16 10.72 -17.25
N LEU A 31 1.49 9.76 -16.62
CA LEU A 31 2.08 8.47 -16.30
C LEU A 31 2.11 7.57 -17.54
N SER A 32 3.30 7.16 -17.96
CA SER A 32 3.48 6.15 -18.99
C SER A 32 4.68 5.28 -18.68
N VAL A 33 4.68 4.02 -19.14
CA VAL A 33 5.81 3.11 -18.95
C VAL A 33 7.10 3.70 -19.52
N SER A 34 7.02 4.40 -20.67
CA SER A 34 8.19 5.04 -21.29
C SER A 34 8.77 6.17 -20.43
N LEU A 35 7.92 7.05 -19.88
CA LEU A 35 8.36 8.13 -18.98
C LEU A 35 8.95 7.55 -17.69
N LEU A 36 8.27 6.57 -17.11
CA LEU A 36 8.69 5.89 -15.90
C LEU A 36 10.05 5.20 -16.07
N CYS A 37 10.25 4.45 -17.16
CA CYS A 37 11.53 3.82 -17.46
C CYS A 37 12.68 4.84 -17.59
N ARG A 38 12.41 5.97 -18.25
CA ARG A 38 13.38 7.06 -18.39
C ARG A 38 13.74 7.67 -17.03
N GLN A 39 12.73 7.94 -16.18
CA GLN A 39 12.94 8.48 -14.84
C GLN A 39 13.71 7.52 -13.93
N ALA A 40 13.39 6.22 -14.00
CA ALA A 40 14.04 5.17 -13.21
C ALA A 40 15.44 4.77 -13.73
N GLY A 41 15.84 5.23 -14.92
CA GLY A 41 17.10 4.84 -15.55
C GLY A 41 17.15 3.38 -16.00
N VAL A 42 16.00 2.80 -16.38
CA VAL A 42 15.89 1.38 -16.78
C VAL A 42 15.32 1.24 -18.21
N SER A 43 15.49 0.07 -18.81
CA SER A 43 14.85 -0.25 -20.09
C SER A 43 13.39 -0.71 -19.89
N ARG A 44 12.56 -0.58 -20.93
CA ARG A 44 11.20 -1.15 -20.93
C ARG A 44 11.18 -2.66 -20.71
N ASN A 45 12.19 -3.38 -21.23
CA ASN A 45 12.33 -4.82 -20.99
C ASN A 45 12.62 -5.14 -19.53
N ALA A 46 13.33 -4.25 -18.81
CA ALA A 46 13.52 -4.41 -17.37
C ALA A 46 12.21 -4.14 -16.61
N PHE A 47 11.40 -3.17 -17.05
CA PHE A 47 10.06 -2.95 -16.49
C PHE A 47 9.18 -4.19 -16.63
N TYR A 48 8.93 -4.66 -17.86
CA TYR A 48 8.01 -5.78 -18.12
C TYR A 48 8.50 -7.15 -17.62
N ARG A 49 9.77 -7.26 -17.22
CA ARG A 49 10.27 -8.45 -16.50
C ARG A 49 9.87 -8.45 -15.02
N ASN A 50 9.52 -7.28 -14.47
CA ASN A 50 9.28 -7.09 -13.06
C ASN A 50 7.83 -6.72 -12.72
N PHE A 51 7.13 -6.05 -13.63
CA PHE A 51 5.78 -5.54 -13.44
C PHE A 51 4.99 -5.59 -14.76
N ASP A 52 3.70 -5.87 -14.66
CA ASP A 52 2.73 -5.91 -15.75
C ASP A 52 2.08 -4.55 -15.99
N SER A 53 1.95 -3.72 -14.94
CA SER A 53 1.29 -2.40 -15.00
C SER A 53 1.94 -1.37 -14.07
N ILE A 54 1.55 -0.09 -14.21
CA ILE A 54 2.03 0.96 -13.31
C ILE A 54 1.31 0.87 -11.96
N GLU A 55 0.07 0.42 -11.94
CA GLU A 55 -0.71 0.11 -10.74
C GLU A 55 0.02 -0.93 -9.89
N GLU A 56 0.57 -1.98 -10.51
CA GLU A 56 1.35 -3.00 -9.79
C GLU A 56 2.62 -2.40 -9.17
N VAL A 57 3.29 -1.49 -9.88
CA VAL A 57 4.46 -0.75 -9.37
C VAL A 57 4.10 0.06 -8.13
N VAL A 58 2.98 0.78 -8.17
CA VAL A 58 2.51 1.58 -7.04
C VAL A 58 2.11 0.69 -5.87
N GLY A 59 1.43 -0.43 -6.12
CA GLY A 59 1.08 -1.40 -5.09
C GLY A 59 2.33 -1.97 -4.44
N TYR A 60 3.34 -2.30 -5.23
CA TYR A 60 4.64 -2.73 -4.75
C TYR A 60 5.33 -1.67 -3.88
N TYR A 61 5.30 -0.40 -4.29
CA TYR A 61 5.83 0.70 -3.48
C TYR A 61 5.14 0.73 -2.11
N LEU A 62 3.81 0.77 -2.08
CA LEU A 62 3.04 0.88 -0.85
C LEU A 62 3.27 -0.32 0.07
N ARG A 63 3.31 -1.54 -0.47
CA ARG A 63 3.58 -2.77 0.31
C ARG A 63 5.00 -2.83 0.85
N SER A 64 6.00 -2.56 0.02
CA SER A 64 7.41 -2.61 0.46
C SER A 64 7.71 -1.56 1.53
N ARG A 65 7.11 -0.37 1.43
CA ARG A 65 7.20 0.68 2.45
C ARG A 65 6.42 0.33 3.71
N TRP A 66 5.25 -0.29 3.61
CA TRP A 66 4.53 -0.84 4.76
C TRP A 66 5.38 -1.86 5.52
N ILE A 67 6.01 -2.82 4.83
CA ILE A 67 6.86 -3.84 5.48
C ILE A 67 8.01 -3.18 6.23
N ARG A 68 8.66 -2.17 5.65
CA ARG A 68 9.73 -1.40 6.31
C ARG A 68 9.22 -0.63 7.53
N TYR A 69 8.07 0.05 7.40
CA TYR A 69 7.42 0.76 8.49
C TYR A 69 7.08 -0.20 9.65
N ALA A 70 6.37 -1.29 9.37
CA ALA A 70 6.00 -2.31 10.33
C ALA A 70 7.21 -2.94 11.03
N SER A 71 8.30 -3.16 10.30
CA SER A 71 9.56 -3.69 10.85
C SER A 71 10.30 -2.69 11.74
N SER A 72 10.03 -1.40 11.59
CA SER A 72 10.64 -0.32 12.40
C SER A 72 9.89 -0.03 13.69
N LEU A 73 8.70 -0.61 13.89
CA LEU A 73 7.90 -0.39 15.09
C LEU A 73 8.58 -1.01 16.32
N PRO A 74 8.70 -0.27 17.44
CA PRO A 74 9.45 -0.70 18.61
C PRO A 74 8.81 -1.89 19.36
N ASP A 75 7.47 -1.97 19.40
CA ASP A 75 6.76 -3.14 19.91
C ASP A 75 5.94 -3.80 18.80
N ARG A 76 6.33 -5.03 18.44
CA ARG A 76 5.60 -5.81 17.44
C ARG A 76 4.34 -6.45 17.98
N ARG A 77 4.13 -6.49 19.31
CA ARG A 77 2.90 -7.02 19.91
C ARG A 77 1.71 -6.14 19.57
N ASP A 78 1.83 -4.83 19.71
CA ASP A 78 0.76 -3.89 19.35
C ASP A 78 0.37 -4.01 17.86
N LEU A 79 1.36 -4.25 16.99
CA LEU A 79 1.11 -4.50 15.56
C LEU A 79 0.34 -5.81 15.33
N LEU A 80 0.66 -6.88 16.07
CA LEU A 80 -0.04 -8.16 15.99
C LEU A 80 -1.47 -8.07 16.54
N ASP A 81 -1.65 -7.31 17.61
CA ASP A 81 -2.95 -7.13 18.26
C ASP A 81 -3.88 -6.21 17.47
N SER A 82 -3.33 -5.26 16.70
CA SER A 82 -4.12 -4.27 15.95
C SER A 82 -3.48 -3.88 14.60
N PRO A 83 -3.28 -4.83 13.67
CA PRO A 83 -2.61 -4.56 12.39
C PRO A 83 -3.35 -3.51 11.54
N GLY A 84 -4.69 -3.50 11.60
CA GLY A 84 -5.52 -2.51 10.90
C GLY A 84 -5.27 -1.08 11.37
N ARG A 85 -5.04 -0.86 12.67
CA ARG A 85 -4.75 0.46 13.24
C ARG A 85 -3.46 1.04 12.66
N TYR A 86 -2.38 0.25 12.70
CA TYR A 86 -1.09 0.67 12.16
C TYR A 86 -1.11 0.83 10.65
N LEU A 87 -1.89 0.02 9.94
CA LEU A 87 -2.06 0.16 8.50
C LEU A 87 -2.74 1.48 8.15
N ILE A 88 -3.79 1.88 8.88
CA ILE A 88 -4.43 3.20 8.71
C ILE A 88 -3.42 4.33 8.97
N ILE A 89 -2.64 4.26 10.05
CA ILE A 89 -1.62 5.28 10.37
C ILE A 89 -0.58 5.39 9.24
N TYR A 90 -0.08 4.24 8.76
CA TYR A 90 0.88 4.19 7.66
C TYR A 90 0.32 4.83 6.39
N ILE A 91 -0.90 4.42 5.99
CA ILE A 91 -1.59 4.92 4.80
C ILE A 91 -1.88 6.41 4.94
N TYR A 92 -2.29 6.87 6.12
CA TYR A 92 -2.43 8.30 6.42
C TYR A 92 -1.10 9.04 6.20
N GLY A 93 0.06 8.46 6.51
CA GLY A 93 1.35 9.05 6.16
C GLY A 93 1.59 9.23 4.65
N GLN A 94 0.89 8.47 3.80
CA GLN A 94 1.02 8.50 2.33
C GLN A 94 0.01 9.45 1.65
N ARG A 95 -0.69 10.30 2.41
CA ARG A 95 -1.73 11.24 1.92
C ARG A 95 -1.42 11.94 0.58
N PRO A 96 -0.23 12.55 0.36
CA PRO A 96 0.06 13.19 -0.92
C PRO A 96 -0.05 12.24 -2.11
N LEU A 97 0.51 11.03 -1.97
CA LEU A 97 0.41 9.99 -2.99
C LEU A 97 -1.04 9.55 -3.20
N LEU A 98 -1.80 9.34 -2.12
CA LEU A 98 -3.20 8.92 -2.20
C LEU A 98 -4.09 9.95 -2.92
N ARG A 99 -3.81 11.25 -2.73
CA ARG A 99 -4.47 12.33 -3.48
C ARG A 99 -4.15 12.23 -4.98
N SER A 100 -2.89 12.02 -5.34
CA SER A 100 -2.50 11.80 -6.75
C SER A 100 -3.18 10.56 -7.35
N LEU A 101 -3.24 9.46 -6.60
CA LEU A 101 -3.93 8.23 -7.05
C LEU A 101 -5.43 8.45 -7.25
N ARG A 102 -6.09 9.22 -6.36
CA ARG A 102 -7.49 9.63 -6.54
C ARG A 102 -7.68 10.42 -7.84
N GLN A 103 -6.82 11.39 -8.10
CA GLN A 103 -6.89 12.22 -9.32
C GLN A 103 -6.70 11.40 -10.60
N LYS A 104 -5.80 10.41 -10.58
CA LYS A 104 -5.54 9.51 -11.72
C LYS A 104 -6.47 8.29 -11.79
N GLN A 105 -7.49 8.19 -10.91
CA GLN A 105 -8.43 7.06 -10.83
C GLN A 105 -7.75 5.70 -10.54
N MET A 106 -6.61 5.71 -9.85
CA MET A 106 -5.80 4.52 -9.54
C MET A 106 -6.00 3.99 -8.12
N LEU A 107 -7.09 4.36 -7.43
CA LEU A 107 -7.32 3.93 -6.03
C LEU A 107 -7.54 2.42 -5.86
N GLY A 108 -7.84 1.68 -6.94
CA GLY A 108 -7.98 0.23 -6.90
C GLY A 108 -6.75 -0.50 -6.36
N VAL A 109 -5.56 0.09 -6.49
CA VAL A 109 -4.30 -0.44 -5.93
C VAL A 109 -4.35 -0.65 -4.41
N LEU A 110 -5.20 0.10 -3.70
CA LEU A 110 -5.32 0.00 -2.26
C LEU A 110 -6.05 -1.27 -1.85
N GLU A 111 -7.13 -1.64 -2.54
CA GLU A 111 -7.95 -2.80 -2.18
C GLU A 111 -7.11 -4.08 -2.13
N GLU A 112 -6.29 -4.31 -3.15
CA GLU A 112 -5.35 -5.43 -3.22
C GLU A 112 -4.40 -5.42 -2.02
N MET A 113 -3.83 -4.26 -1.69
CA MET A 113 -2.94 -4.11 -0.53
C MET A 113 -3.65 -4.46 0.79
N PHE A 114 -4.88 -4.00 1.02
CA PHE A 114 -5.61 -4.30 2.25
C PHE A 114 -5.95 -5.79 2.36
N LEU A 115 -6.34 -6.43 1.25
CA LEU A 115 -6.59 -7.87 1.22
C LEU A 115 -5.32 -8.69 1.45
N GLU A 116 -4.19 -8.28 0.88
CA GLU A 116 -2.90 -8.95 1.12
C GLU A 116 -2.43 -8.82 2.58
N VAL A 117 -2.65 -7.66 3.22
CA VAL A 117 -2.15 -7.40 4.59
C VAL A 117 -3.08 -7.96 5.66
N LEU A 118 -4.39 -7.81 5.50
CA LEU A 118 -5.39 -8.13 6.53
C LEU A 118 -6.28 -9.32 6.18
N GLY A 119 -6.41 -9.63 4.89
CA GLY A 119 -7.29 -10.67 4.39
C GLY A 119 -6.83 -12.10 4.70
N PRO A 120 -7.62 -13.09 4.28
CA PRO A 120 -7.26 -14.49 4.45
C PRO A 120 -6.12 -14.90 3.51
N ASP A 121 -5.18 -15.67 4.05
CA ASP A 121 -4.08 -16.32 3.33
C ASP A 121 -4.29 -17.85 3.25
N GLU A 122 -3.38 -18.57 2.59
CA GLU A 122 -3.44 -20.04 2.48
C GLU A 122 -3.46 -20.74 3.85
N GLY A 123 -2.81 -20.16 4.86
CA GLY A 123 -2.76 -20.69 6.22
C GLY A 123 -3.99 -20.37 7.07
N THR A 124 -4.91 -19.53 6.58
CA THR A 124 -6.06 -19.06 7.37
C THR A 124 -7.12 -20.17 7.50
N PRO A 125 -7.47 -20.59 8.72
CA PRO A 125 -8.52 -21.57 8.96
C PRO A 125 -9.86 -21.14 8.35
N PRO A 126 -10.67 -22.06 7.79
CA PRO A 126 -11.95 -21.71 7.17
C PRO A 126 -12.88 -20.86 8.06
N SER A 127 -12.90 -21.13 9.37
CA SER A 127 -13.69 -20.39 10.35
C SER A 127 -13.29 -18.91 10.48
N LEU A 128 -12.03 -18.56 10.17
CA LEU A 128 -11.51 -17.20 10.29
C LEU A 128 -11.51 -16.44 8.95
N ARG A 129 -11.75 -17.11 7.81
CA ARG A 129 -11.66 -16.48 6.48
C ARG A 129 -12.62 -15.32 6.31
N TYR A 130 -13.88 -15.49 6.71
CA TYR A 130 -14.89 -14.43 6.66
C TYR A 130 -14.54 -13.25 7.58
N HIS A 131 -13.99 -13.54 8.76
CA HIS A 131 -13.57 -12.51 9.70
C HIS A 131 -12.40 -11.68 9.14
N ARG A 132 -11.35 -12.33 8.61
CA ARG A 132 -10.20 -11.63 8.00
C ARG A 132 -10.62 -10.82 6.77
N ASN A 133 -11.46 -11.39 5.91
CA ASN A 133 -11.98 -10.68 4.74
C ASN A 133 -12.82 -9.46 5.15
N GLY A 134 -13.75 -9.63 6.09
CA GLY A 134 -14.57 -8.53 6.62
C GLY A 134 -13.72 -7.42 7.26
N MET A 135 -12.67 -7.79 8.02
CA MET A 135 -11.74 -6.83 8.59
C MET A 135 -10.98 -6.04 7.51
N ALA A 136 -10.48 -6.70 6.46
CA ALA A 136 -9.79 -6.04 5.37
C ALA A 136 -10.70 -4.99 4.69
N PHE A 137 -11.95 -5.33 4.40
CA PHE A 137 -12.91 -4.41 3.80
C PHE A 137 -13.37 -3.30 4.74
N LEU A 138 -13.51 -3.58 6.04
CA LEU A 138 -13.81 -2.55 7.03
C LEU A 138 -12.70 -1.48 7.05
N ILE A 139 -11.45 -1.92 7.19
CA ILE A 139 -10.30 -1.01 7.25
C ILE A 139 -10.09 -0.26 5.91
N TYR A 140 -10.22 -0.96 4.78
CA TYR A 140 -10.21 -0.31 3.46
C TYR A 140 -11.32 0.73 3.32
N GLY A 141 -12.53 0.43 3.79
CA GLY A 141 -13.67 1.35 3.79
C GLY A 141 -13.38 2.62 4.59
N LEU A 142 -12.81 2.49 5.79
CA LEU A 142 -12.40 3.65 6.60
C LEU A 142 -11.40 4.54 5.85
N VAL A 143 -10.36 3.94 5.28
CA VAL A 143 -9.36 4.67 4.50
C VAL A 143 -9.97 5.34 3.27
N ARG A 144 -10.88 4.65 2.58
CA ARG A 144 -11.59 5.21 1.42
C ARG A 144 -12.41 6.43 1.81
N THR A 145 -13.15 6.36 2.91
CA THR A 145 -13.87 7.51 3.47
C THR A 145 -12.92 8.65 3.83
N MET A 146 -11.77 8.36 4.46
CA MET A 146 -10.75 9.39 4.72
C MET A 146 -10.26 10.04 3.42
N ILE A 147 -10.01 9.26 2.36
CA ILE A 147 -9.61 9.80 1.04
C ILE A 147 -10.72 10.67 0.45
N GLU A 148 -11.98 10.25 0.54
CA GLU A 148 -13.14 11.01 0.04
C GLU A 148 -13.33 12.34 0.79
N ASN A 149 -13.09 12.35 2.10
CA ASN A 149 -13.10 13.55 2.96
C ASN A 149 -11.81 14.38 2.87
N ASP A 150 -10.91 14.07 1.92
CA ASP A 150 -9.59 14.69 1.76
C ASP A 150 -8.73 14.69 3.04
N PHE A 151 -8.90 13.64 3.85
CA PHE A 151 -8.20 13.40 5.11
C PHE A 151 -8.39 14.52 6.12
N THR A 152 -9.62 15.02 6.22
CA THR A 152 -10.02 16.01 7.23
C THR A 152 -9.78 15.48 8.64
N GLU A 153 -10.12 14.22 8.90
CA GLU A 153 -9.88 13.53 10.16
C GLU A 153 -8.49 12.88 10.22
N THR A 154 -7.89 12.89 11.41
CA THR A 154 -6.73 12.07 11.77
C THR A 154 -7.12 10.61 12.01
N PRO A 155 -6.18 9.64 11.95
CA PRO A 155 -6.45 8.26 12.33
C PRO A 155 -7.08 8.15 13.72
N GLU A 156 -6.54 8.89 14.69
CA GLU A 156 -7.04 8.93 16.07
C GLU A 156 -8.51 9.37 16.16
N GLU A 157 -8.89 10.43 15.43
CA GLU A 157 -10.28 10.90 15.38
C GLU A 157 -11.20 9.86 14.71
N VAL A 158 -10.75 9.21 13.63
CA VAL A 158 -11.52 8.13 12.98
C VAL A 158 -11.73 6.97 13.94
N PHE A 159 -10.72 6.57 14.72
CA PHE A 159 -10.87 5.52 15.73
C PHE A 159 -11.89 5.90 16.81
N GLN A 160 -11.86 7.14 17.30
CA GLN A 160 -12.84 7.64 18.27
C GLN A 160 -14.27 7.64 17.71
N LEU A 161 -14.45 8.05 16.45
CA LEU A 161 -15.75 8.01 15.78
C LEU A 161 -16.29 6.57 15.69
N MET A 162 -15.44 5.60 15.34
CA MET A 162 -15.82 4.18 15.28
C MET A 162 -16.24 3.61 16.64
N ASP A 163 -15.54 4.00 17.70
CA ASP A 163 -15.88 3.59 19.07
C ASP A 163 -17.20 4.21 19.53
N SER A 164 -17.45 5.48 19.19
CA SER A 164 -18.67 6.21 19.56
C SER A 164 -19.95 5.61 18.95
N VAL A 165 -19.86 5.02 17.76
CA VAL A 165 -20.98 4.34 17.09
C VAL A 165 -21.22 2.95 17.69
N SER A 166 -20.20 2.34 18.29
CA SER A 166 -20.25 0.99 18.84
C SER A 166 -20.85 0.91 20.25
N GLY A 167 -21.30 2.03 20.83
CA GLY A 167 -22.15 2.06 22.03
C GLY A 167 -21.56 1.36 23.26
N LYS A 168 -20.28 1.63 23.54
CA LYS A 168 -19.70 1.45 24.87
C LYS A 168 -19.54 2.80 25.56
#